data_AF-A0A841FDK9-F1
#
_entry.id   AF-A0A841FDK9-F1
#
_cell.length_a   1.000
_cell.length_b   1.000
_cell.length_c   1.000
_cell.angle_alpha   90.00
_cell.angle_beta   90.00
_cell.angle_gamma   90.00
#
_symmetry.space_group_name_H-M   'P 1'
#
loop_
_entity.id
_entity.type
_entity.pdbx_description
1 polymer ?
#
loop_
_entity_poly.entity_id
_entity_poly.type
_entity_poly.pdbx_seq_one_letter_code
_entity_poly.pdbx_strand_id
1 'polypeptide(L)'
;MSAFSPVPLPVCDGTPGDPAVVSDGVTAWARSAPLRALVEEFGGRPDDAPTGEALARLEDFSAEHWDFRDGRERTEARRHAFEPGTAALILDAARALGLLSARPPRYRDYTQVLVLGGMIRACLVRTRHAAELLDGGVTAGRITAVGGFRPLTPAEHATGADLGLPECRFEVDALELGVRQAFGATSHDEVEEGGDPAADPNRAWRVTTYHLPDTTPAHVVAAPSSAPALRRANTADTCRYWADEVVKLGPRDRVLVVTSTTYVPFQHADAVATIGLPYGCAVDTVGVDLTGHPDARFRQVHAPDQCLQEIRSAVRSMRWLYQVASAL
;
A
#
# COMPACT_ATOMS: atom_id res chain seq x y z
N MET A 1 -15.08 21.05 -5.37
CA MET A 1 -13.62 21.26 -5.49
C MET A 1 -13.05 21.20 -4.09
N SER A 2 -11.90 20.54 -3.89
CA SER A 2 -11.27 20.41 -2.57
C SER A 2 -10.84 21.78 -2.05
N ALA A 3 -11.02 22.05 -0.75
CA ALA A 3 -10.53 23.27 -0.10
C ALA A 3 -8.99 23.41 -0.10
N PHE A 4 -8.25 22.32 -0.36
CA PHE A 4 -6.79 22.29 -0.32
C PHE A 4 -6.18 21.88 -1.66
N SER A 5 -4.98 22.41 -1.93
CA SER A 5 -4.12 21.95 -3.02
C SER A 5 -3.58 20.54 -2.73
N PRO A 6 -3.37 19.68 -3.75
CA PRO A 6 -2.77 18.37 -3.55
C PRO A 6 -1.38 18.47 -2.91
N VAL A 7 -1.12 17.61 -1.92
CA VAL A 7 0.17 17.51 -1.22
C VAL A 7 1.02 16.43 -1.90
N PRO A 8 2.24 16.72 -2.37
CA PRO A 8 3.12 15.70 -2.91
C PRO A 8 3.57 14.71 -1.83
N LEU A 9 3.84 13.47 -2.23
CA LEU A 9 4.50 12.50 -1.35
C LEU A 9 6.03 12.64 -1.50
N PRO A 10 6.82 12.23 -0.50
CA PRO A 10 8.28 12.22 -0.58
C PRO A 10 8.77 11.47 -1.82
N VAL A 11 9.77 12.00 -2.51
CA VAL A 11 10.27 11.41 -3.76
C VAL A 11 11.52 10.56 -3.50
N CYS A 12 11.58 9.36 -4.06
CA CYS A 12 12.76 8.51 -4.11
C CYS A 12 13.02 8.05 -5.55
N ASP A 13 14.11 8.54 -6.14
CA ASP A 13 14.48 8.36 -7.55
C ASP A 13 15.65 7.39 -7.76
N GLY A 14 16.11 6.74 -6.69
CA GLY A 14 17.27 5.85 -6.69
C GLY A 14 18.60 6.60 -6.80
N THR A 15 18.67 7.84 -6.30
CA THR A 15 19.87 8.66 -6.39
C THR A 15 20.58 8.80 -5.04
N PRO A 16 21.91 9.05 -5.01
CA PRO A 16 22.63 9.24 -3.74
C PRO A 16 22.12 10.40 -2.87
N GLY A 17 21.40 11.36 -3.45
CA GLY A 17 20.82 12.50 -2.72
C GLY A 17 19.43 12.21 -2.14
N ASP A 18 18.85 11.04 -2.41
CA ASP A 18 17.49 10.69 -2.00
C ASP A 18 17.24 10.79 -0.49
N PRO A 19 18.15 10.41 0.43
CA PRO A 19 17.88 10.53 1.86
C PRO A 19 17.49 11.97 2.27
N ALA A 20 18.19 12.98 1.74
CA ALA A 20 17.87 14.38 2.01
C ALA A 20 16.55 14.81 1.35
N VAL A 21 16.36 14.47 0.08
CA VAL A 21 15.13 14.81 -0.68
C VAL A 21 13.88 14.18 -0.05
N VAL A 22 13.99 12.92 0.38
CA VAL A 22 12.93 12.20 1.09
C VAL A 22 12.65 12.87 2.43
N SER A 23 13.68 13.22 3.20
CA SER A 23 13.52 13.89 4.51
C SER A 23 12.80 15.23 4.36
N ASP A 24 13.20 16.06 3.40
CA ASP A 24 12.54 17.33 3.08
C ASP A 24 11.08 17.12 2.63
N GLY A 25 10.84 16.10 1.80
CA GLY A 25 9.50 15.71 1.37
C GLY A 25 8.59 15.30 2.54
N VAL A 26 9.13 14.55 3.51
CA VAL A 26 8.39 14.17 4.73
C VAL A 26 8.07 15.42 5.56
N THR A 27 9.04 16.32 5.75
CA THR A 27 8.82 17.61 6.44
C THR A 27 7.71 18.42 5.78
N ALA A 28 7.75 18.55 4.46
CA ALA A 28 6.75 19.29 3.70
C ALA A 28 5.34 18.66 3.83
N TRP A 29 5.25 17.33 3.77
CA TRP A 29 3.98 16.61 3.96
C TRP A 29 3.42 16.82 5.38
N ALA A 30 4.24 16.66 6.41
CA ALA A 30 3.85 16.79 7.81
C ALA A 30 3.42 18.23 8.18
N ARG A 31 3.94 19.23 7.47
CA ARG A 31 3.61 20.65 7.68
C ARG A 31 2.57 21.19 6.69
N SER A 32 1.97 20.32 5.89
CA SER A 32 1.03 20.71 4.85
C SER A 32 -0.25 21.35 5.43
N ALA A 33 -0.83 22.29 4.68
CA ALA A 33 -2.06 22.98 5.05
C ALA A 33 -3.23 22.05 5.46
N PRO A 34 -3.56 20.96 4.72
CA PRO A 34 -4.66 20.08 5.13
C PRO A 34 -4.38 19.38 6.46
N LEU A 35 -3.13 18.98 6.74
CA LEU A 35 -2.80 18.30 7.99
C LEU A 35 -2.84 19.27 9.18
N ARG A 36 -2.37 20.51 8.99
CA ARG A 36 -2.49 21.57 9.99
C ARG A 36 -3.94 21.89 10.32
N ALA A 37 -4.78 22.03 9.31
CA ALA A 37 -6.21 22.30 9.50
C ALA A 37 -6.92 21.17 10.27
N LEU A 38 -6.56 19.91 10.00
CA LEU A 38 -7.04 18.77 10.78
C LEU A 38 -6.56 18.82 12.23
N VAL A 39 -5.29 19.11 12.47
CA VAL A 39 -4.77 19.23 13.84
C VAL A 39 -5.50 20.33 14.61
N GLU A 40 -5.71 21.49 13.98
CA GLU A 40 -6.43 22.63 14.58
C GLU A 40 -7.91 22.32 14.86
N GLU A 41 -8.62 21.68 13.94
CA GLU A 41 -10.03 21.26 14.11
C GLU A 41 -10.21 20.34 15.32
N PHE A 42 -9.24 19.47 15.58
CA PHE A 42 -9.25 18.54 16.71
C PHE A 42 -8.57 19.11 17.98
N GLY A 43 -8.36 20.43 18.03
CA GLY A 43 -7.89 21.15 19.23
C GLY A 43 -6.37 21.17 19.42
N GLY A 44 -5.61 20.62 18.47
CA GLY A 44 -4.16 20.67 18.44
C GLY A 44 -3.62 22.00 17.91
N ARG A 45 -2.29 22.10 17.84
CA ARG A 45 -1.59 23.24 17.25
C ARG A 45 -0.51 22.77 16.29
N PRO A 46 -0.28 23.47 15.16
CA PRO A 46 0.87 23.20 14.31
C PRO A 46 2.17 23.29 15.10
N ASP A 47 3.09 22.38 14.81
CA ASP A 47 4.36 22.28 15.52
C ASP A 47 5.53 22.72 14.62
N ASP A 48 6.25 23.75 15.08
CA ASP A 48 7.44 24.28 14.42
C ASP A 48 8.73 23.59 14.90
N ALA A 49 8.63 22.62 15.83
CA ALA A 49 9.75 21.80 16.29
C ALA A 49 10.48 21.08 15.14
N PRO A 50 11.73 20.63 15.36
CA PRO A 50 12.45 19.78 14.40
C PRO A 50 11.60 18.60 13.93
N THR A 51 11.70 18.24 12.64
CA THR A 51 10.80 17.31 11.96
C THR A 51 10.56 16.00 12.72
N GLY A 52 11.62 15.38 13.25
CA GLY A 52 11.50 14.12 13.99
C GLY A 52 10.68 14.25 15.28
N GLU A 53 10.79 15.38 15.98
CA GLU A 53 9.98 15.67 17.16
C GLU A 53 8.54 16.01 16.78
N ALA A 54 8.34 16.85 15.75
CA ALA A 54 7.01 17.21 15.26
C ALA A 54 6.22 15.96 14.79
N LEU A 55 6.87 15.02 14.10
CA LEU A 55 6.26 13.75 13.70
C LEU A 55 5.92 12.85 14.89
N ALA A 56 6.77 12.82 15.92
CA ALA A 56 6.48 12.06 17.13
C ALA A 56 5.24 12.61 17.85
N ARG A 57 5.17 13.93 18.03
CA ARG A 57 4.00 14.59 18.63
C ARG A 57 2.75 14.44 17.78
N LEU A 58 2.88 14.48 16.46
CA LEU A 58 1.75 14.24 15.55
C LEU A 58 1.24 12.80 15.62
N GLU A 59 2.13 11.81 15.77
CA GLU A 59 1.74 10.42 16.01
C GLU A 59 0.95 10.30 17.32
N ASP A 60 1.46 10.87 18.42
CA ASP A 60 0.80 10.85 19.72
C ASP A 60 -0.59 11.53 19.65
N PHE A 61 -0.66 12.72 19.05
CA PHE A 61 -1.92 13.44 18.81
C PHE A 61 -2.90 12.59 17.99
N SER A 62 -2.45 12.00 16.89
CA SER A 62 -3.31 11.17 16.04
C SER A 62 -3.80 9.91 16.76
N ALA A 63 -3.00 9.34 17.67
CA ALA A 63 -3.40 8.19 18.47
C ALA A 63 -4.49 8.56 19.49
N GLU A 64 -4.44 9.76 20.06
CA GLU A 64 -5.47 10.26 20.98
C GLU A 64 -6.79 10.60 20.26
N HIS A 65 -6.71 11.33 19.14
CA HIS A 65 -7.90 11.93 18.53
C HIS A 65 -8.48 11.14 17.35
N TRP A 66 -7.67 10.33 16.66
CA TRP A 66 -8.05 9.69 15.40
C TRP A 66 -8.07 8.16 15.47
N ASP A 67 -7.80 7.56 16.64
CA ASP A 67 -7.84 6.11 16.82
C ASP A 67 -9.25 5.58 17.18
N PHE A 68 -10.12 5.50 16.19
CA PHE A 68 -11.44 4.86 16.28
C PHE A 68 -11.43 3.31 16.28
N ARG A 69 -10.25 2.67 16.19
CA ARG A 69 -10.12 1.22 16.12
C ARG A 69 -9.98 0.60 17.50
N ASP A 70 -9.39 1.32 18.46
CA ASP A 70 -9.21 0.86 19.85
C ASP A 70 -8.64 -0.58 19.91
N GLY A 71 -7.63 -0.84 19.07
CA GLY A 71 -6.97 -2.15 18.95
C GLY A 71 -7.64 -3.20 18.04
N ARG A 72 -8.79 -2.91 17.41
CA ARG A 72 -9.54 -3.85 16.55
C ARG A 72 -9.04 -3.89 15.09
N GLU A 73 -9.45 -4.91 14.33
CA GLU A 73 -9.20 -4.98 12.88
C GLU A 73 -9.92 -3.85 12.11
N ARG A 74 -9.42 -3.49 10.90
CA ARG A 74 -9.96 -2.36 10.11
C ARG A 74 -11.46 -2.49 9.83
N THR A 75 -11.93 -3.71 9.64
CA THR A 75 -13.33 -4.05 9.35
C THR A 75 -14.25 -3.97 10.58
N GLU A 76 -13.68 -3.84 11.77
CA GLU A 76 -14.39 -3.92 13.06
C GLU A 76 -14.43 -2.57 13.81
N ALA A 77 -13.91 -1.50 13.20
CA ALA A 77 -13.89 -0.17 13.78
C ALA A 77 -15.32 0.36 14.00
N ARG A 78 -15.56 1.01 15.15
CA ARG A 78 -16.85 1.66 15.42
C ARG A 78 -16.96 2.92 14.57
N ARG A 79 -18.14 3.10 13.95
CA ARG A 79 -18.42 4.29 13.14
C ARG A 79 -18.56 5.51 14.05
N HIS A 80 -17.85 6.58 13.71
CA HIS A 80 -18.01 7.86 14.36
C HIS A 80 -18.74 8.83 13.43
N ALA A 81 -19.78 9.49 13.94
CA ALA A 81 -20.50 10.52 13.22
C ALA A 81 -19.90 11.89 13.57
N PHE A 82 -19.51 12.65 12.55
CA PHE A 82 -18.99 14.00 12.70
C PHE A 82 -20.04 15.02 12.28
N GLU A 83 -19.94 16.24 12.84
CA GLU A 83 -20.68 17.38 12.33
C GLU A 83 -20.37 17.62 10.84
N PRO A 84 -21.33 18.10 10.03
CA PRO A 84 -21.15 18.19 8.58
C PRO A 84 -19.92 19.00 8.14
N GLY A 85 -19.60 20.08 8.86
CA GLY A 85 -18.41 20.90 8.58
C GLY A 85 -17.10 20.13 8.79
N THR A 86 -16.97 19.48 9.94
CA THR A 86 -15.82 18.62 10.29
C THR A 86 -15.69 17.45 9.31
N ALA A 87 -16.80 16.78 8.97
CA ALA A 87 -16.81 15.71 7.99
C ALA A 87 -16.30 16.17 6.62
N ALA A 88 -16.74 17.34 6.14
CA ALA A 88 -16.30 17.92 4.88
C ALA A 88 -14.80 18.26 4.91
N LEU A 89 -14.32 18.87 6.00
CA LEU A 89 -12.90 19.17 6.20
C LEU A 89 -12.04 17.90 6.14
N ILE A 90 -12.46 16.83 6.82
CA ILE A 90 -11.76 15.54 6.81
C ILE A 90 -11.65 14.98 5.40
N LEU A 91 -12.74 14.96 4.66
CA LEU A 91 -12.75 14.40 3.29
C LEU A 91 -11.91 15.25 2.32
N ASP A 92 -11.93 16.57 2.45
CA ASP A 92 -11.10 17.46 1.65
C ASP A 92 -9.61 17.33 1.97
N ALA A 93 -9.26 17.25 3.26
CA ALA A 93 -7.90 16.99 3.70
C ALA A 93 -7.41 15.61 3.22
N ALA A 94 -8.22 14.56 3.38
CA ALA A 94 -7.90 13.21 2.90
C ALA A 94 -7.67 13.18 1.38
N ARG A 95 -8.48 13.92 0.61
CA ARG A 95 -8.30 14.05 -0.83
C ARG A 95 -6.97 14.74 -1.18
N ALA A 96 -6.67 15.86 -0.53
CA ALA A 96 -5.43 16.61 -0.77
C ALA A 96 -4.18 15.82 -0.37
N LEU A 97 -4.24 15.06 0.73
CA LEU A 97 -3.18 14.15 1.17
C LEU A 97 -3.04 12.90 0.30
N GLY A 98 -3.91 12.70 -0.70
CA GLY A 98 -3.80 11.63 -1.69
C GLY A 98 -4.54 10.33 -1.36
N LEU A 99 -5.38 10.30 -0.32
CA LEU A 99 -6.14 9.10 0.07
C LEU A 99 -7.37 8.85 -0.80
N LEU A 100 -7.93 9.90 -1.41
CA LEU A 100 -9.20 9.82 -2.16
C LEU A 100 -9.04 10.29 -3.62
N SER A 101 -7.81 10.38 -4.12
CA SER A 101 -7.55 10.78 -5.50
C SER A 101 -6.40 9.99 -6.07
N ALA A 102 -6.73 9.11 -7.02
CA ALA A 102 -5.74 8.40 -7.80
C ALA A 102 -4.85 9.40 -8.58
N ARG A 103 -3.56 9.11 -8.62
CA ARG A 103 -2.57 9.86 -9.40
C ARG A 103 -2.03 8.94 -10.49
N PRO A 104 -1.72 9.47 -11.68
CA PRO A 104 -1.05 8.68 -12.70
C PRO A 104 0.34 8.28 -12.22
N PRO A 105 0.90 7.17 -12.74
CA PRO A 105 2.31 6.85 -12.56
C PRO A 105 3.20 8.00 -13.01
N ARG A 106 4.28 8.23 -12.28
CA ARG A 106 5.28 9.28 -12.57
C ARG A 106 6.09 8.98 -13.82
N TYR A 107 6.35 7.70 -14.08
CA TYR A 107 7.14 7.23 -15.20
C TYR A 107 6.27 6.41 -16.16
N ARG A 108 6.75 6.23 -17.40
CA ARG A 108 6.15 5.27 -18.34
C ARG A 108 6.79 3.91 -18.24
N ASP A 109 8.10 3.85 -18.06
CA ASP A 109 8.85 2.60 -18.05
C ASP A 109 9.29 2.25 -16.63
N TYR A 110 8.99 1.03 -16.20
CA TYR A 110 9.39 0.47 -14.90
C TYR A 110 10.14 -0.85 -15.13
N THR A 111 11.09 -1.18 -14.25
CA THR A 111 11.69 -2.52 -14.28
C THR A 111 10.81 -3.51 -13.54
N GLN A 112 10.05 -3.05 -12.54
CA GLN A 112 9.18 -3.86 -11.70
C GLN A 112 7.82 -3.19 -11.49
N VAL A 113 6.74 -3.95 -11.66
CA VAL A 113 5.41 -3.60 -11.14
C VAL A 113 5.09 -4.53 -9.98
N LEU A 114 4.92 -3.97 -8.78
CA LEU A 114 4.66 -4.70 -7.54
C LEU A 114 3.23 -4.47 -7.07
N VAL A 115 2.36 -5.47 -7.23
CA VAL A 115 0.98 -5.44 -6.77
C VAL A 115 0.90 -5.94 -5.33
N LEU A 116 0.47 -5.07 -4.43
CA LEU A 116 0.38 -5.42 -3.00
C LEU A 116 -0.89 -6.21 -2.70
N GLY A 117 -0.71 -7.27 -1.90
CA GLY A 117 -1.76 -8.06 -1.29
C GLY A 117 -2.64 -7.30 -0.29
N GLY A 118 -3.75 -7.93 0.08
CA GLY A 118 -4.68 -7.41 1.08
C GLY A 118 -5.85 -8.35 1.29
N MET A 119 -7.04 -7.79 1.46
CA MET A 119 -8.27 -8.57 1.46
C MET A 119 -8.59 -9.10 0.06
N ILE A 120 -9.37 -10.17 -0.04
CA ILE A 120 -9.69 -10.84 -1.33
C ILE A 120 -10.07 -9.87 -2.46
N ARG A 121 -10.94 -8.89 -2.18
CA ARG A 121 -11.36 -7.86 -3.15
C ARG A 121 -10.20 -7.00 -3.64
N ALA A 122 -9.31 -6.62 -2.72
CA ALA A 122 -8.15 -5.78 -3.00
C ALA A 122 -7.15 -6.49 -3.90
N CYS A 123 -6.90 -7.79 -3.70
CA CYS A 123 -6.03 -8.59 -4.55
C CYS A 123 -6.47 -8.55 -6.02
N LEU A 124 -7.77 -8.74 -6.26
CA LEU A 124 -8.35 -8.78 -7.62
C LEU A 124 -8.35 -7.40 -8.29
N VAL A 125 -8.80 -6.38 -7.58
CA VAL A 125 -8.94 -5.04 -8.17
C VAL A 125 -7.59 -4.37 -8.43
N ARG A 126 -6.57 -4.65 -7.60
CA ARG A 126 -5.21 -4.12 -7.80
C ARG A 126 -4.48 -4.83 -8.93
N THR A 127 -4.65 -6.15 -9.07
CA THR A 127 -4.08 -6.90 -10.22
C THR A 127 -4.71 -6.45 -11.53
N ARG A 128 -6.04 -6.29 -11.56
CA ARG A 128 -6.73 -5.68 -12.70
C ARG A 128 -6.22 -4.28 -13.01
N HIS A 129 -6.09 -3.43 -11.99
CA HIS A 129 -5.59 -2.06 -12.20
C HIS A 129 -4.16 -2.04 -12.76
N ALA A 130 -3.29 -2.96 -12.33
CA ALA A 130 -1.96 -3.10 -12.91
C ALA A 130 -2.02 -3.45 -14.40
N ALA A 131 -2.91 -4.37 -14.82
CA ALA A 131 -3.11 -4.66 -16.24
C ALA A 131 -3.64 -3.44 -17.02
N GLU A 132 -4.61 -2.70 -16.46
CA GLU A 132 -5.14 -1.47 -17.07
C GLU A 132 -4.06 -0.39 -17.25
N LEU A 133 -3.09 -0.30 -16.34
CA LEU A 133 -1.95 0.60 -16.47
C LEU A 133 -1.03 0.19 -17.63
N LEU A 134 -0.77 -1.11 -17.78
CA LEU A 134 0.04 -1.64 -18.87
C LEU A 134 -0.64 -1.43 -20.23
N ASP A 135 -1.93 -1.74 -20.34
CA ASP A 135 -2.75 -1.46 -21.52
C ASP A 135 -2.79 0.05 -21.85
N GLY A 136 -2.70 0.89 -20.81
CA GLY A 136 -2.62 2.35 -20.89
C GLY A 136 -1.26 2.90 -21.32
N GLY A 137 -0.26 2.04 -21.57
CA GLY A 137 1.07 2.42 -22.06
C GLY A 137 2.16 2.54 -21.01
N VAL A 138 1.92 2.05 -19.79
CA VAL A 138 3.01 1.76 -18.84
C VAL A 138 3.73 0.50 -19.28
N THR A 139 5.05 0.48 -19.23
CA THR A 139 5.85 -0.72 -19.52
C THR A 139 6.50 -1.25 -18.25
N ALA A 140 6.66 -2.57 -18.18
CA ALA A 140 7.24 -3.26 -17.04
C ALA A 140 8.18 -4.37 -17.53
N GLY A 141 9.38 -4.45 -16.96
CA GLY A 141 10.26 -5.61 -17.20
C GLY A 141 9.76 -6.89 -16.53
N ARG A 142 8.96 -6.76 -15.47
CA ARG A 142 8.38 -7.86 -14.70
C ARG A 142 7.20 -7.36 -13.88
N ILE A 143 6.23 -8.25 -13.65
CA ILE A 143 5.08 -8.02 -12.77
C ILE A 143 5.19 -8.97 -11.58
N THR A 144 4.90 -8.52 -10.37
CA THR A 144 4.83 -9.39 -9.20
C THR A 144 3.64 -9.02 -8.33
N ALA A 145 2.78 -9.99 -8.05
CA ALA A 145 1.75 -9.90 -7.02
C ALA A 145 2.28 -10.53 -5.73
N VAL A 146 2.35 -9.76 -4.65
CA VAL A 146 3.01 -10.20 -3.40
C VAL A 146 2.04 -10.16 -2.22
N GLY A 147 2.02 -11.24 -1.44
CA GLY A 147 1.26 -11.39 -0.20
C GLY A 147 1.90 -12.46 0.68
N GLY A 148 1.10 -13.12 1.50
CA GLY A 148 1.54 -14.28 2.30
C GLY A 148 0.44 -15.34 2.40
N PHE A 149 0.73 -16.44 3.10
CA PHE A 149 -0.28 -17.46 3.44
C PHE A 149 -1.20 -17.03 4.58
N ARG A 150 -1.70 -15.78 4.55
CA ARG A 150 -2.71 -15.32 5.49
C ARG A 150 -4.04 -16.03 5.18
N PRO A 151 -4.63 -16.80 6.11
CA PRO A 151 -5.92 -17.39 5.89
C PRO A 151 -6.99 -16.32 5.65
N LEU A 152 -7.90 -16.60 4.74
CA LEU A 152 -9.06 -15.73 4.53
C LEU A 152 -10.01 -15.83 5.74
N THR A 153 -10.59 -14.70 6.11
CA THR A 153 -11.62 -14.66 7.15
C THR A 153 -12.96 -15.18 6.61
N PRO A 154 -13.91 -15.57 7.48
CA PRO A 154 -15.26 -15.97 7.03
C PRO A 154 -15.96 -14.92 6.15
N ALA A 155 -15.76 -13.62 6.47
CA ALA A 155 -16.31 -12.52 5.66
C ALA A 155 -15.67 -12.43 4.27
N GLU A 156 -14.37 -12.74 4.16
CA GLU A 156 -13.68 -12.81 2.88
C GLU A 156 -14.11 -14.01 2.06
N HIS A 157 -14.37 -15.18 2.69
CA HIS A 157 -14.94 -16.33 1.98
C HIS A 157 -16.33 -16.02 1.41
N ALA A 158 -17.21 -15.36 2.20
CA ALA A 158 -18.51 -14.93 1.70
C ALA A 158 -18.38 -13.95 0.52
N THR A 159 -17.48 -12.96 0.63
CA THR A 159 -17.17 -12.03 -0.46
C THR A 159 -16.62 -12.77 -1.69
N GLY A 160 -15.76 -13.77 -1.49
CA GLY A 160 -15.23 -14.61 -2.55
C GLY A 160 -16.33 -15.35 -3.29
N ALA A 161 -17.26 -15.98 -2.55
CA ALA A 161 -18.41 -16.66 -3.14
C ALA A 161 -19.28 -15.72 -4.00
N ASP A 162 -19.56 -14.49 -3.51
CA ASP A 162 -20.30 -13.48 -4.27
C ASP A 162 -19.56 -13.01 -5.55
N LEU A 163 -18.24 -13.11 -5.55
CA LEU A 163 -17.39 -12.82 -6.71
C LEU A 163 -17.17 -14.04 -7.62
N GLY A 164 -17.73 -15.20 -7.27
CA GLY A 164 -17.59 -16.46 -8.02
C GLY A 164 -16.29 -17.23 -7.73
N LEU A 165 -15.68 -17.01 -6.56
CA LEU A 165 -14.32 -17.45 -6.20
C LEU A 165 -14.32 -18.31 -4.91
N PRO A 166 -15.04 -19.43 -4.84
CA PRO A 166 -15.24 -20.17 -3.60
C PRO A 166 -13.99 -20.92 -3.10
N GLU A 167 -12.95 -21.07 -3.92
CA GLU A 167 -11.82 -21.98 -3.65
C GLU A 167 -10.59 -21.30 -3.02
N CYS A 168 -10.58 -19.97 -2.86
CA CYS A 168 -9.45 -19.28 -2.24
C CYS A 168 -9.40 -19.59 -0.74
N ARG A 169 -8.26 -20.10 -0.25
CA ARG A 169 -8.02 -20.39 1.18
C ARG A 169 -7.16 -19.32 1.82
N PHE A 170 -6.22 -18.78 1.07
CA PHE A 170 -5.25 -17.78 1.50
C PHE A 170 -5.30 -16.53 0.62
N GLU A 171 -4.74 -15.45 1.13
CA GLU A 171 -4.55 -14.20 0.38
C GLU A 171 -3.81 -14.40 -0.95
N VAL A 172 -2.78 -15.26 -0.97
CA VAL A 172 -2.02 -15.56 -2.19
C VAL A 172 -2.88 -16.22 -3.27
N ASP A 173 -3.88 -17.03 -2.91
CA ASP A 173 -4.77 -17.67 -3.89
C ASP A 173 -5.60 -16.62 -4.65
N ALA A 174 -6.02 -15.55 -3.95
CA ALA A 174 -6.72 -14.43 -4.57
C ALA A 174 -5.80 -13.58 -5.46
N LEU A 175 -4.53 -13.43 -5.09
CA LEU A 175 -3.53 -12.77 -5.93
C LEU A 175 -3.25 -13.59 -7.19
N GLU A 176 -3.09 -14.90 -7.05
CA GLU A 176 -2.85 -15.82 -8.15
C GLU A 176 -3.98 -15.77 -9.17
N LEU A 177 -5.21 -15.88 -8.69
CA LEU A 177 -6.39 -15.73 -9.51
C LEU A 177 -6.47 -14.36 -10.19
N GLY A 178 -6.17 -13.28 -9.46
CA GLY A 178 -6.13 -11.93 -10.01
C GLY A 178 -5.14 -11.78 -11.15
N VAL A 179 -3.93 -12.33 -11.00
CA VAL A 179 -2.90 -12.35 -12.05
C VAL A 179 -3.39 -13.14 -13.28
N ARG A 180 -3.93 -14.34 -13.06
CA ARG A 180 -4.45 -15.19 -14.15
C ARG A 180 -5.58 -14.52 -14.93
N GLN A 181 -6.50 -13.85 -14.24
CA GLN A 181 -7.64 -13.16 -14.87
C GLN A 181 -7.23 -11.86 -15.57
N ALA A 182 -6.39 -11.04 -14.92
CA ALA A 182 -6.03 -9.72 -15.44
C ALA A 182 -5.03 -9.80 -16.61
N PHE A 183 -4.09 -10.74 -16.57
CA PHE A 183 -3.03 -10.85 -17.57
C PHE A 183 -3.16 -12.06 -18.50
N GLY A 184 -4.25 -12.82 -18.39
CA GLY A 184 -4.47 -14.01 -19.21
C GLY A 184 -3.43 -15.11 -18.99
N ALA A 185 -2.82 -15.18 -17.81
CA ALA A 185 -1.79 -16.18 -17.49
C ALA A 185 -2.42 -17.57 -17.34
N THR A 186 -2.33 -18.39 -18.39
CA THR A 186 -2.94 -19.74 -18.41
C THR A 186 -2.01 -20.86 -17.97
N SER A 187 -0.70 -20.65 -18.01
CA SER A 187 0.33 -21.64 -17.64
C SER A 187 1.42 -21.02 -16.77
N HIS A 188 1.96 -21.82 -15.86
CA HIS A 188 3.13 -21.49 -15.05
C HIS A 188 4.27 -22.45 -15.38
N ASP A 189 5.48 -21.98 -15.18
CA ASP A 189 6.72 -22.70 -15.49
C ASP A 189 7.26 -23.45 -14.28
N GLU A 190 7.29 -22.74 -13.16
CA GLU A 190 8.01 -23.16 -11.98
C GLU A 190 7.24 -22.70 -10.74
N VAL A 191 7.20 -23.61 -9.76
CA VAL A 191 6.69 -23.35 -8.42
C VAL A 191 7.83 -23.70 -7.47
N GLU A 192 8.42 -22.68 -6.88
CA GLU A 192 9.35 -22.83 -5.76
C GLU A 192 8.56 -22.63 -4.46
N GLU A 193 8.68 -23.56 -3.53
CA GLU A 193 7.95 -23.47 -2.26
C GLU A 193 8.71 -24.11 -1.11
N GLY A 194 8.38 -23.70 0.11
CA GLY A 194 8.93 -24.29 1.32
C GLY A 194 8.00 -24.12 2.51
N GLY A 195 8.03 -25.10 3.41
CA GLY A 195 7.11 -25.19 4.55
C GLY A 195 5.73 -25.75 4.16
N ASP A 196 4.85 -25.91 5.15
CA ASP A 196 3.47 -26.34 4.94
C ASP A 196 2.52 -25.20 5.36
N PRO A 197 1.81 -24.56 4.42
CA PRO A 197 0.92 -23.44 4.74
C PRO A 197 -0.31 -23.85 5.54
N ALA A 198 -0.68 -25.14 5.58
CA ALA A 198 -1.75 -25.63 6.44
C ALA A 198 -1.28 -25.83 7.90
N ALA A 199 0.00 -26.15 8.10
CA ALA A 199 0.57 -26.37 9.43
C ALA A 199 1.17 -25.10 10.05
N ASP A 200 1.98 -24.36 9.29
CA ASP A 200 2.62 -23.11 9.73
C ASP A 200 2.63 -22.07 8.59
N PRO A 201 1.49 -21.39 8.35
CA PRO A 201 1.37 -20.37 7.30
C PRO A 201 2.34 -19.21 7.45
N ASN A 202 2.86 -18.94 8.66
CA ASN A 202 3.78 -17.83 8.87
C ASN A 202 5.21 -18.15 8.40
N ARG A 203 5.57 -19.44 8.30
CA ARG A 203 6.86 -19.91 7.78
C ARG A 203 6.81 -20.36 6.34
N ALA A 204 5.64 -20.75 5.86
CA ALA A 204 5.47 -21.19 4.50
C ALA A 204 5.72 -20.05 3.51
N TRP A 205 6.27 -20.39 2.35
CA TRP A 205 6.49 -19.47 1.25
C TRP A 205 6.30 -20.17 -0.10
N ARG A 206 5.94 -19.39 -1.11
CA ARG A 206 5.77 -19.87 -2.49
C ARG A 206 6.08 -18.75 -3.48
N VAL A 207 6.77 -19.09 -4.56
CA VAL A 207 6.98 -18.25 -5.74
C VAL A 207 6.50 -19.04 -6.95
N THR A 208 5.50 -18.50 -7.64
CA THR A 208 4.98 -19.09 -8.88
C THR A 208 5.28 -18.17 -10.05
N THR A 209 6.00 -18.68 -11.05
CA THR A 209 6.36 -17.94 -12.26
C THR A 209 5.39 -18.25 -13.40
N TYR A 210 4.75 -17.22 -13.92
CA TYR A 210 3.83 -17.27 -15.07
C TYR A 210 4.44 -16.62 -16.31
N HIS A 211 4.07 -17.18 -17.45
CA HIS A 211 4.28 -16.56 -18.75
C HIS A 211 3.04 -15.77 -19.15
N LEU A 212 3.24 -14.47 -19.40
CA LEU A 212 2.20 -13.64 -19.99
C LEU A 212 2.21 -13.76 -21.53
N PRO A 213 1.07 -13.48 -22.20
CA PRO A 213 0.98 -13.57 -23.67
C PRO A 213 1.99 -12.70 -24.43
N ASP A 214 2.45 -11.61 -23.82
CA ASP A 214 3.41 -10.65 -24.37
C ASP A 214 4.86 -10.95 -23.96
N THR A 215 5.13 -12.12 -23.37
CA THR A 215 6.42 -12.59 -22.84
C THR A 215 6.95 -11.88 -21.59
N THR A 216 6.22 -10.91 -21.03
CA THR A 216 6.58 -10.31 -19.75
C THR A 216 6.46 -11.37 -18.64
N PRO A 217 7.48 -11.60 -17.78
CA PRO A 217 7.36 -12.54 -16.68
C PRO A 217 6.45 -11.97 -15.58
N ALA A 218 5.54 -12.81 -15.07
CA ALA A 218 4.71 -12.49 -13.91
C ALA A 218 4.98 -13.45 -12.76
N HIS A 219 5.09 -12.91 -11.54
CA HIS A 219 5.28 -13.69 -10.32
C HIS A 219 4.08 -13.55 -9.40
N VAL A 220 3.72 -14.64 -8.74
CA VAL A 220 2.83 -14.63 -7.58
C VAL A 220 3.61 -15.15 -6.39
N VAL A 221 3.73 -14.31 -5.35
CA VAL A 221 4.62 -14.56 -4.23
C VAL A 221 3.82 -14.59 -2.93
N ALA A 222 3.90 -15.71 -2.21
CA ALA A 222 3.62 -15.78 -0.78
C ALA A 222 4.94 -15.72 -0.02
N ALA A 223 5.20 -14.60 0.64
CA ALA A 223 6.39 -14.42 1.46
C ALA A 223 6.14 -14.91 2.90
N PRO A 224 7.17 -15.46 3.56
CA PRO A 224 7.10 -15.82 4.96
C PRO A 224 7.21 -14.57 5.86
N SER A 225 6.83 -14.72 7.12
CA SER A 225 7.07 -13.70 8.14
C SER A 225 8.55 -13.69 8.55
N SER A 226 9.13 -12.51 8.77
CA SER A 226 10.45 -12.40 9.41
C SER A 226 10.43 -12.72 10.91
N ALA A 227 9.23 -12.81 11.51
CA ALA A 227 9.01 -13.16 12.90
C ALA A 227 7.88 -14.20 13.05
N PRO A 228 8.03 -15.41 12.48
CA PRO A 228 6.91 -16.33 12.25
C PRO A 228 6.28 -16.89 13.53
N ALA A 229 7.05 -16.95 14.62
CA ALA A 229 6.56 -17.35 15.93
C ALA A 229 5.73 -16.26 16.64
N LEU A 230 5.80 -15.01 16.18
CA LEU A 230 5.18 -13.85 16.85
C LEU A 230 4.01 -13.27 16.07
N ARG A 231 4.09 -13.27 14.73
CA ARG A 231 3.13 -12.59 13.87
C ARG A 231 3.14 -13.13 12.45
N ARG A 232 2.03 -12.92 11.73
CA ARG A 232 1.94 -13.08 10.28
C ARG A 232 2.89 -12.14 9.54
N ALA A 233 3.21 -12.49 8.30
CA ALA A 233 3.93 -11.61 7.39
C ALA A 233 3.16 -10.29 7.22
N ASN A 234 3.88 -9.18 7.28
CA ASN A 234 3.34 -7.86 6.98
C ASN A 234 3.87 -7.35 5.63
N THR A 235 3.40 -6.20 5.16
CA THR A 235 3.82 -5.62 3.89
C THR A 235 5.34 -5.47 3.79
N ALA A 236 6.02 -5.07 4.87
CA ALA A 236 7.47 -4.95 4.87
C ALA A 236 8.19 -6.31 4.69
N ASP A 237 7.71 -7.38 5.34
CA ASP A 237 8.26 -8.73 5.11
C ASP A 237 8.07 -9.16 3.67
N THR A 238 6.86 -8.96 3.11
CA THR A 238 6.54 -9.35 1.73
C THR A 238 7.39 -8.60 0.72
N CYS A 239 7.59 -7.29 0.91
CA CYS A 239 8.42 -6.48 0.01
C CYS A 239 9.90 -6.84 0.11
N ARG A 240 10.43 -7.09 1.32
CA ARG A 240 11.83 -7.50 1.49
C ARG A 240 12.10 -8.88 0.90
N TYR A 241 11.26 -9.86 1.20
CA TYR A 241 11.41 -11.20 0.63
C TYR A 241 11.35 -11.17 -0.90
N TRP A 242 10.42 -10.39 -1.47
CA TRP A 242 10.38 -10.18 -2.92
C TRP A 242 11.66 -9.53 -3.46
N ALA A 243 12.11 -8.42 -2.85
CA ALA A 243 13.30 -7.69 -3.28
C ALA A 243 14.56 -8.56 -3.19
N ASP A 244 14.72 -9.28 -2.08
CA ASP A 244 15.90 -10.09 -1.78
C ASP A 244 15.90 -11.41 -2.51
N GLU A 245 14.80 -12.16 -2.54
CA GLU A 245 14.80 -13.54 -3.00
C GLU A 245 14.28 -13.71 -4.42
N VAL A 246 13.35 -12.86 -4.87
CA VAL A 246 12.66 -13.07 -6.15
C VAL A 246 13.26 -12.24 -7.29
N VAL A 247 13.56 -10.96 -7.03
CA VAL A 247 14.04 -10.04 -8.08
C VAL A 247 15.48 -9.59 -7.93
N LYS A 248 16.08 -9.75 -6.73
CA LYS A 248 17.44 -9.28 -6.41
C LYS A 248 17.58 -7.78 -6.74
N LEU A 249 16.69 -6.98 -6.14
CA LEU A 249 16.50 -5.56 -6.42
C LEU A 249 17.81 -4.76 -6.27
N GLY A 250 18.01 -3.75 -7.11
CA GLY A 250 19.18 -2.88 -7.01
C GLY A 250 19.01 -1.47 -7.56
N PRO A 251 20.08 -0.66 -7.59
CA PRO A 251 19.97 0.78 -7.83
C PRO A 251 19.50 1.21 -9.22
N ARG A 252 19.46 0.27 -10.18
CA ARG A 252 18.96 0.53 -11.54
C ARG A 252 17.46 0.25 -11.67
N ASP A 253 16.87 -0.33 -10.63
CA ASP A 253 15.45 -0.66 -10.65
C ASP A 253 14.58 0.57 -10.43
N ARG A 254 13.41 0.51 -11.06
CA ARG A 254 12.33 1.44 -10.87
C ARG A 254 11.07 0.65 -10.62
N VAL A 255 10.53 0.78 -9.43
CA VAL A 255 9.41 -0.01 -8.91
C VAL A 255 8.14 0.83 -8.92
N LEU A 256 7.12 0.36 -9.64
CA LEU A 256 5.75 0.86 -9.49
C LEU A 256 5.00 -0.01 -8.50
N VAL A 257 4.70 0.53 -7.33
CA VAL A 257 3.88 -0.14 -6.32
C VAL A 257 2.40 0.13 -6.61
N VAL A 258 1.59 -0.93 -6.71
CA VAL A 258 0.16 -0.83 -6.98
C VAL A 258 -0.63 -1.21 -5.72
N THR A 259 -1.47 -0.29 -5.27
CA THR A 259 -2.34 -0.49 -4.11
C THR A 259 -3.72 0.17 -4.26
N SER A 260 -4.51 0.29 -3.19
CA SER A 260 -5.76 1.06 -3.12
C SER A 260 -5.46 2.50 -2.75
N THR A 261 -6.14 3.47 -3.39
CA THR A 261 -5.86 4.92 -3.22
C THR A 261 -5.77 5.36 -1.76
N THR A 262 -6.66 4.87 -0.91
CA THR A 262 -6.72 5.21 0.52
C THR A 262 -5.45 4.84 1.30
N TYR A 263 -4.68 3.89 0.78
CA TYR A 263 -3.46 3.39 1.42
C TYR A 263 -2.19 3.96 0.79
N VAL A 264 -2.29 4.67 -0.33
CA VAL A 264 -1.14 5.20 -1.07
C VAL A 264 -0.20 5.99 -0.17
N PRO A 265 -0.64 6.95 0.66
CA PRO A 265 0.32 7.77 1.41
C PRO A 265 1.19 6.97 2.38
N PHE A 266 0.59 6.03 3.13
CA PHE A 266 1.35 5.23 4.10
C PHE A 266 2.14 4.13 3.41
N GLN A 267 1.58 3.44 2.41
CA GLN A 267 2.29 2.37 1.71
C GLN A 267 3.38 2.86 0.78
N HIS A 268 3.25 4.08 0.25
CA HIS A 268 4.35 4.74 -0.45
C HIS A 268 5.51 5.00 0.51
N ALA A 269 5.22 5.62 1.68
CA ALA A 269 6.26 5.88 2.67
C ALA A 269 6.91 4.58 3.17
N ASP A 270 6.11 3.54 3.43
CA ASP A 270 6.62 2.22 3.80
C ASP A 270 7.48 1.60 2.68
N ALA A 271 7.07 1.70 1.41
CA ALA A 271 7.84 1.17 0.28
C ALA A 271 9.17 1.89 0.12
N VAL A 272 9.19 3.22 0.21
CA VAL A 272 10.45 3.99 0.16
C VAL A 272 11.37 3.59 1.32
N ALA A 273 10.84 3.45 2.54
CA ALA A 273 11.61 3.05 3.72
C ALA A 273 12.10 1.59 3.66
N THR A 274 11.34 0.70 3.02
CA THR A 274 11.61 -0.75 2.98
C THR A 274 12.52 -1.13 1.82
N ILE A 275 12.25 -0.60 0.63
CA ILE A 275 12.90 -1.00 -0.62
C ILE A 275 13.57 0.17 -1.35
N GLY A 276 13.01 1.38 -1.32
CA GLY A 276 13.57 2.53 -2.04
C GLY A 276 14.97 2.90 -1.55
N LEU A 277 15.05 3.39 -0.32
CA LEU A 277 16.31 3.83 0.29
C LEU A 277 17.30 2.67 0.52
N PRO A 278 16.90 1.49 1.05
CA PRO A 278 17.86 0.42 1.34
C PRO A 278 18.53 -0.20 0.11
N TYR A 279 17.82 -0.26 -1.04
CA TYR A 279 18.35 -0.84 -2.28
C TYR A 279 18.77 0.23 -3.30
N GLY A 280 18.56 1.51 -2.99
CA GLY A 280 18.87 2.64 -3.85
C GLY A 280 18.06 2.66 -5.14
N CYS A 281 16.85 2.09 -5.15
CA CYS A 281 15.99 2.01 -6.34
C CYS A 281 14.94 3.13 -6.33
N ALA A 282 14.44 3.51 -7.51
CA ALA A 282 13.33 4.45 -7.62
C ALA A 282 12.01 3.77 -7.21
N VAL A 283 11.19 4.47 -6.42
CA VAL A 283 9.87 3.98 -5.98
C VAL A 283 8.79 4.97 -6.36
N ASP A 284 7.77 4.46 -7.03
CA ASP A 284 6.53 5.15 -7.32
C ASP A 284 5.35 4.34 -6.77
N THR A 285 4.22 4.98 -6.50
CA THR A 285 3.05 4.29 -5.94
C THR A 285 1.76 4.85 -6.50
N VAL A 286 0.93 3.95 -7.04
CA VAL A 286 -0.38 4.27 -7.60
C VAL A 286 -1.48 3.52 -6.87
N GLY A 287 -2.61 4.20 -6.75
CA GLY A 287 -3.79 3.70 -6.08
C GLY A 287 -4.92 3.45 -7.06
N VAL A 288 -5.57 2.29 -6.96
CA VAL A 288 -6.85 2.07 -7.61
C VAL A 288 -7.94 2.85 -6.88
N ASP A 289 -8.75 3.59 -7.63
CA ASP A 289 -9.92 4.31 -7.11
C ASP A 289 -11.09 3.34 -6.96
N LEU A 290 -11.40 3.00 -5.70
CA LEU A 290 -12.53 2.14 -5.37
C LEU A 290 -13.83 2.94 -5.20
N THR A 291 -13.81 4.25 -5.02
CA THR A 291 -15.03 5.03 -4.86
C THR A 291 -15.76 5.18 -6.20
N GLY A 292 -15.02 5.42 -7.27
CA GLY A 292 -15.53 5.55 -8.64
C GLY A 292 -15.62 4.25 -9.44
N HIS A 293 -15.30 3.09 -8.86
CA HIS A 293 -15.11 1.85 -9.62
C HIS A 293 -16.36 1.47 -10.46
N PRO A 294 -16.22 1.14 -11.76
CA PRO A 294 -17.37 0.89 -12.64
C PRO A 294 -18.25 -0.27 -12.14
N ASP A 295 -17.63 -1.37 -11.71
CA ASP A 295 -18.32 -2.49 -11.10
C ASP A 295 -18.66 -2.20 -9.63
N ALA A 296 -19.95 -2.17 -9.32
CA ALA A 296 -20.50 -1.87 -8.00
C ALA A 296 -20.03 -2.86 -6.91
N ARG A 297 -19.69 -4.10 -7.29
CA ARG A 297 -19.15 -5.10 -6.36
C ARG A 297 -17.78 -4.74 -5.82
N PHE A 298 -17.06 -3.81 -6.45
CA PHE A 298 -15.77 -3.32 -5.96
C PHE A 298 -15.85 -1.93 -5.34
N ARG A 299 -16.99 -1.24 -5.43
CA ARG A 299 -17.13 0.13 -4.92
C ARG A 299 -16.96 0.18 -3.41
N GLN A 300 -16.22 1.19 -2.95
CA GLN A 300 -16.02 1.48 -1.53
C GLN A 300 -16.14 2.98 -1.28
N VAL A 301 -17.09 3.35 -0.41
CA VAL A 301 -17.23 4.72 0.10
C VAL A 301 -16.45 4.83 1.40
N HIS A 302 -15.50 5.76 1.44
CA HIS A 302 -14.72 6.04 2.64
C HIS A 302 -15.45 7.08 3.47
N ALA A 303 -15.69 6.77 4.73
CA ALA A 303 -16.23 7.74 5.67
C ALA A 303 -15.13 8.51 6.40
N PRO A 304 -15.45 9.67 6.99
CA PRO A 304 -14.45 10.53 7.61
C PRO A 304 -13.59 9.84 8.68
N ASP A 305 -14.20 9.00 9.52
CA ASP A 305 -13.51 8.22 10.55
C ASP A 305 -12.46 7.27 9.97
N GLN A 306 -12.79 6.60 8.86
CA GLN A 306 -11.86 5.74 8.13
C GLN A 306 -10.74 6.55 7.47
N CYS A 307 -11.05 7.72 6.92
CA CYS A 307 -10.03 8.61 6.37
C CYS A 307 -9.04 9.07 7.44
N LEU A 308 -9.51 9.47 8.62
CA LEU A 308 -8.64 9.84 9.75
C LEU A 308 -7.74 8.69 10.20
N GLN A 309 -8.26 7.46 10.22
CA GLN A 309 -7.45 6.28 10.54
C GLN A 309 -6.33 6.03 9.53
N GLU A 310 -6.61 6.17 8.23
CA GLU A 310 -5.56 5.98 7.22
C GLU A 310 -4.60 7.18 7.14
N ILE A 311 -5.04 8.40 7.50
CA ILE A 311 -4.15 9.55 7.72
C ILE A 311 -3.21 9.28 8.89
N ARG A 312 -3.74 8.72 10.00
CA ARG A 312 -2.90 8.28 11.12
C ARG A 312 -1.88 7.23 10.68
N SER A 313 -2.28 6.23 9.89
CA SER A 313 -1.32 5.28 9.30
C SER A 313 -0.23 6.01 8.50
N ALA A 314 -0.60 7.02 7.70
CA ALA A 314 0.37 7.82 6.95
C ALA A 314 1.34 8.59 7.85
N VAL A 315 0.88 9.20 8.95
CA VAL A 315 1.74 9.86 9.95
C VAL A 315 2.80 8.90 10.49
N ARG A 316 2.39 7.68 10.86
CA ARG A 316 3.30 6.66 11.40
C ARG A 316 4.34 6.22 10.37
N SER A 317 3.91 5.96 9.14
CA SER A 317 4.82 5.59 8.05
C SER A 317 5.76 6.73 7.66
N MET A 318 5.31 7.98 7.67
CA MET A 318 6.16 9.15 7.43
C MET A 318 7.20 9.33 8.53
N ARG A 319 6.84 9.13 9.80
CA ARG A 319 7.80 9.11 10.92
C ARG A 319 8.86 8.04 10.72
N TRP A 320 8.45 6.82 10.40
CA TRP A 320 9.40 5.74 10.14
C TRP A 320 10.31 6.03 8.95
N LEU A 321 9.74 6.51 7.84
CA LEU A 321 10.50 6.92 6.66
C LEU A 321 11.55 7.99 6.99
N TYR A 322 11.18 9.01 7.76
CA TYR A 322 12.11 10.05 8.20
C TYR A 322 13.26 9.49 9.04
N GLN A 323 12.98 8.53 9.92
CA GLN A 323 14.00 7.86 10.73
C GLN A 323 14.98 7.06 9.85
N VAL A 324 14.48 6.33 8.85
CA VAL A 324 15.32 5.59 7.90
C VAL A 324 16.17 6.55 7.08
N ALA A 325 15.58 7.60 6.54
CA ALA A 325 16.28 8.59 5.73
C ALA A 325 17.35 9.35 6.53
N SER A 326 17.08 9.68 7.80
CA SER A 326 18.03 10.38 8.67
C SER A 326 19.19 9.50 9.15
N ALA A 327 19.10 8.18 8.97
CA ALA A 327 20.13 7.22 9.39
C ALA A 327 21.13 6.89 8.27
N LEU A 328 20.91 7.39 7.05
CA LEU A 328 21.73 7.20 5.85
C LEU A 328 22.53 8.47 5.54
#